data_AF-A0A5B0F365-F1
#
_entry.id   AF-A0A5B0F365-F1
#
_cell.length_a   1.000
_cell.length_b   1.000
_cell.length_c   1.000
_cell.angle_alpha   90.00
_cell.angle_beta   90.00
_cell.angle_gamma   90.00
#
_symmetry.space_group_name_H-M   'P 1'
#
loop_
_entity.id
_entity.type
_entity.pdbx_description
1 polymer ?
#
loop_
_entity_poly.entity_id
_entity_poly.type
_entity_poly.pdbx_seq_one_letter_code
_entity_poly.pdbx_strand_id
1 'polypeptide(L)'
;MREAAADALTFVEGLSKEEFFDDKRTQQAVIMSLIIIGEAATKVMDRYGEFASQNTKVPWRSMRGMRNRIAHGYFDINLEVVWDTVQAALPELLKVLPTDQT
;
A
#
# COMPACT_ATOMS: atom_id res chain seq x y z
N MET A 1 -5.00 -6.46 -4.86
CA MET A 1 -4.25 -5.20 -4.60
C MET A 1 -5.19 -4.03 -4.33
N ARG A 2 -6.25 -3.84 -5.15
CA ARG A 2 -7.27 -2.81 -4.90
C ARG A 2 -7.95 -3.00 -3.54
N GLU A 3 -8.42 -4.21 -3.25
CA GLU A 3 -9.02 -4.59 -1.96
C GLU A 3 -8.10 -4.24 -0.78
N ALA A 4 -6.86 -4.73 -0.78
CA ALA A 4 -5.89 -4.37 0.26
C ALA A 4 -5.66 -2.85 0.41
N ALA A 5 -5.71 -2.07 -0.68
CA ALA A 5 -5.62 -0.62 -0.59
C ALA A 5 -6.88 0.00 0.04
N ALA A 6 -8.07 -0.56 -0.26
CA ALA A 6 -9.32 -0.15 0.37
C ALA A 6 -9.35 -0.53 1.86
N ASP A 7 -8.95 -1.75 2.22
CA ASP A 7 -8.87 -2.21 3.60
C ASP A 7 -7.98 -1.32 4.45
N ALA A 8 -6.80 -0.94 3.94
CA ALA A 8 -5.89 -0.04 4.63
C ALA A 8 -6.52 1.32 4.95
N LEU A 9 -7.33 1.86 4.03
CA LEU A 9 -8.07 3.11 4.24
C LEU A 9 -9.17 2.93 5.29
N THR A 10 -9.91 1.82 5.23
CA THR A 10 -10.97 1.49 6.22
C THR A 10 -10.39 1.33 7.62
N PHE A 11 -9.23 0.70 7.77
CA PHE A 11 -8.61 0.50 9.09
C PHE A 11 -8.22 1.79 9.80
N VAL A 12 -7.94 2.86 9.05
CA VAL A 12 -7.58 4.17 9.60
C VAL A 12 -8.73 5.18 9.59
N GLU A 13 -9.92 4.76 9.17
CA GLU A 13 -11.07 5.64 9.05
C GLU A 13 -11.44 6.23 10.42
N GLY A 14 -11.53 7.56 10.48
CA GLY A 14 -11.86 8.28 11.71
C GLY A 14 -10.73 8.37 12.74
N LEU A 15 -9.56 7.77 12.49
CA LEU A 15 -8.40 7.90 13.37
C LEU A 15 -7.60 9.18 13.07
N SER A 16 -7.13 9.82 14.13
CA SER A 16 -6.01 10.76 14.05
C SER A 16 -4.67 10.03 13.88
N LYS A 17 -3.62 10.79 13.53
CA LYS A 17 -2.26 10.23 13.39
C LYS A 17 -1.74 9.72 14.73
N GLU A 18 -2.03 10.43 15.80
CA GLU A 18 -1.65 10.08 17.17
C GLU A 18 -2.33 8.79 17.62
N GLU A 19 -3.65 8.66 17.40
CA GLU A 19 -4.38 7.42 17.70
C GLU A 19 -3.85 6.22 16.89
N PHE A 20 -3.49 6.44 15.61
CA PHE A 20 -2.84 5.41 14.81
C PHE A 20 -1.47 5.00 15.37
N PHE A 21 -0.69 5.93 15.93
CA PHE A 21 0.63 5.64 16.52
C PHE A 21 0.54 4.87 17.83
N ASP A 22 -0.58 4.99 18.54
CA ASP A 22 -0.84 4.24 19.78
C ASP A 22 -1.57 2.91 19.53
N ASP A 23 -2.20 2.71 18.38
CA ASP A 23 -2.88 1.46 18.02
C ASP A 23 -2.01 0.49 17.20
N LYS A 24 -1.27 -0.35 17.92
CA LYS A 24 -0.42 -1.40 17.33
C LYS A 24 -1.22 -2.40 16.46
N ARG A 25 -2.47 -2.70 16.78
CA ARG A 25 -3.26 -3.65 15.99
C ARG A 25 -3.55 -3.06 14.62
N THR A 26 -3.98 -1.81 14.58
CA THR A 26 -4.27 -1.10 13.33
C THR A 26 -3.00 -0.89 12.50
N GLN A 27 -1.87 -0.55 13.13
CA GLN A 27 -0.57 -0.51 12.45
C GLN A 27 -0.24 -1.82 11.75
N GLN A 28 -0.38 -2.96 12.44
CA GLN A 28 -0.09 -4.28 11.85
C GLN A 28 -1.02 -4.62 10.69
N ALA A 29 -2.31 -4.28 10.81
CA ALA A 29 -3.29 -4.49 9.73
C ALA A 29 -2.94 -3.67 8.48
N VAL A 30 -2.64 -2.37 8.66
CA VAL A 30 -2.20 -1.47 7.58
C VAL A 30 -0.90 -1.97 6.94
N ILE A 31 0.10 -2.32 7.75
CA ILE A 31 1.39 -2.82 7.26
C ILE A 31 1.20 -4.07 6.41
N MET A 32 0.37 -5.01 6.83
CA MET A 32 0.06 -6.21 6.05
C MET A 32 -0.58 -5.86 4.69
N SER A 33 -1.54 -4.93 4.68
CA SER A 33 -2.13 -4.44 3.42
C SER A 33 -1.09 -3.85 2.47
N LEU A 34 -0.15 -3.04 2.97
CA LEU A 34 0.95 -2.47 2.17
C LEU A 34 1.90 -3.56 1.62
N ILE A 35 2.19 -4.61 2.41
CA ILE A 35 2.97 -5.76 1.95
C ILE A 35 2.25 -6.46 0.80
N ILE A 36 0.95 -6.73 0.94
CA ILE A 36 0.13 -7.38 -0.10
C ILE A 36 0.14 -6.57 -1.39
N ILE A 37 -0.02 -5.25 -1.30
CA ILE A 37 0.01 -4.34 -2.45
C ILE A 37 1.37 -4.42 -3.16
N GLY A 38 2.47 -4.32 -2.43
CA GLY A 38 3.81 -4.35 -3.01
C GLY A 38 4.21 -5.72 -3.56
N GLU A 39 3.75 -6.81 -2.94
CA GLU A 39 3.94 -8.18 -3.45
C GLU A 39 3.18 -8.38 -4.77
N ALA A 40 1.93 -7.91 -4.85
CA ALA A 40 1.15 -7.94 -6.09
C ALA A 40 1.83 -7.11 -7.20
N ALA A 41 2.30 -5.90 -6.88
CA ALA A 41 3.02 -5.06 -7.82
C ALA A 41 4.32 -5.72 -8.33
N THR A 42 5.05 -6.38 -7.44
CA THR A 42 6.28 -7.11 -7.79
C THR A 42 5.98 -8.24 -8.76
N LYS A 43 4.96 -9.06 -8.48
CA LYS A 43 4.53 -10.14 -9.37
C LYS A 43 4.10 -9.63 -10.75
N VAL A 44 3.41 -8.50 -10.82
CA VAL A 44 3.02 -7.90 -12.11
C VAL A 44 4.26 -7.46 -12.89
N MET A 45 5.19 -6.74 -12.27
CA MET A 45 6.42 -6.31 -12.96
C MET A 45 7.28 -7.48 -13.42
N ASP A 46 7.42 -8.52 -12.59
CA ASP A 46 8.30 -9.64 -12.88
C ASP A 46 7.71 -10.59 -13.94
N ARG A 47 6.38 -10.77 -13.98
CA ARG A 47 5.71 -11.69 -14.92
C ARG A 47 5.11 -11.01 -16.15
N TYR A 48 4.75 -9.73 -16.04
CA TYR A 48 4.04 -8.96 -17.07
C TYR A 48 4.69 -7.59 -17.24
N GLY A 49 6.02 -7.55 -17.38
CA GLY A 49 6.79 -6.31 -17.45
C GLY A 49 6.35 -5.36 -18.58
N GLU A 50 5.97 -5.89 -19.73
CA GLU A 50 5.44 -5.07 -20.84
C GLU A 50 4.15 -4.36 -20.46
N PHE A 51 3.19 -5.08 -19.86
CA PHE A 51 1.95 -4.49 -19.35
C PHE A 51 2.23 -3.40 -18.32
N ALA A 52 3.14 -3.64 -17.37
CA ALA A 52 3.52 -2.63 -16.38
C ALA A 52 4.15 -1.39 -17.03
N SER A 53 4.94 -1.57 -18.09
CA SER A 53 5.57 -0.46 -18.83
C SER A 53 4.57 0.38 -19.62
N GLN A 54 3.47 -0.20 -20.08
CA GLN A 54 2.39 0.49 -20.78
C GLN A 54 1.42 1.19 -19.80
N ASN A 55 1.33 0.70 -18.56
CA ASN A 55 0.45 1.22 -17.51
C ASN A 55 1.23 2.09 -16.50
N THR A 56 1.87 3.15 -16.99
CA THR A 56 2.76 4.02 -16.20
C THR A 56 2.07 4.85 -15.12
N LYS A 57 0.74 5.03 -15.21
CA LYS A 57 -0.06 5.71 -14.19
C LYS A 57 -0.09 4.94 -12.86
N VAL A 58 0.12 3.62 -12.90
CA VAL A 58 0.17 2.81 -11.69
C VAL A 58 1.61 2.81 -11.16
N PRO A 59 1.85 3.19 -9.89
CA PRO A 59 3.19 3.39 -9.33
C PRO A 59 3.87 2.06 -8.93
N TRP A 60 4.05 1.13 -9.88
CA TRP A 60 4.52 -0.24 -9.63
C TRP A 60 5.82 -0.32 -8.82
N ARG A 61 6.82 0.49 -9.21
CA ARG A 61 8.13 0.51 -8.55
C ARG A 61 8.05 1.04 -7.12
N SER A 62 7.24 2.07 -6.88
CA SER A 62 7.04 2.62 -5.54
C SER A 62 6.37 1.60 -4.61
N MET A 63 5.37 0.86 -5.11
CA MET A 63 4.71 -0.19 -4.34
C MET A 63 5.68 -1.34 -3.96
N ARG A 64 6.52 -1.81 -4.91
CA ARG A 64 7.59 -2.77 -4.61
C ARG A 64 8.60 -2.23 -3.61
N GLY A 65 9.01 -0.97 -3.78
CA GLY A 65 9.92 -0.28 -2.86
C GLY A 65 9.38 -0.22 -1.43
N MET A 66 8.09 0.10 -1.25
CA MET A 66 7.45 0.14 0.06
C MET A 66 7.47 -1.23 0.74
N ARG A 67 7.09 -2.29 0.03
CA ARG A 67 7.15 -3.67 0.56
C ARG A 67 8.57 -4.06 0.95
N ASN A 68 9.57 -3.72 0.15
CA ASN A 68 10.96 -4.00 0.49
C ASN A 68 11.38 -3.26 1.76
N ARG A 69 11.02 -1.99 1.90
CA ARG A 69 11.33 -1.18 3.08
C ARG A 69 10.67 -1.73 4.35
N ILE A 70 9.42 -2.17 4.26
CA ILE A 70 8.71 -2.83 5.37
C ILE A 70 9.38 -4.17 5.73
N ALA A 71 9.65 -5.02 4.73
CA ALA A 71 10.18 -6.37 4.94
C ALA A 71 11.63 -6.37 5.45
N HIS A 72 12.42 -5.35 5.14
CA HIS A 72 13.80 -5.20 5.64
C HIS A 72 13.89 -4.40 6.94
N GLY A 73 12.84 -3.68 7.33
CA GLY A 73 12.78 -2.82 8.51
C GLY A 73 12.14 -3.45 9.74
N TYR A 74 12.25 -4.78 9.95
CA TYR A 74 11.55 -5.55 11.00
C TYR A 74 11.62 -4.97 12.43
N PHE A 75 12.57 -4.08 12.74
CA PHE A 75 12.70 -3.41 14.03
C PHE A 75 12.40 -1.91 14.03
N ASP A 76 12.27 -1.27 12.87
CA ASP A 76 12.17 0.20 12.78
C ASP A 76 11.37 0.65 11.54
N ILE A 77 10.12 0.15 11.46
CA ILE A 77 9.18 0.63 10.46
C ILE A 77 8.83 2.07 10.82
N ASN A 78 9.21 3.01 9.96
CA ASN A 78 8.81 4.40 10.11
C ASN A 78 7.28 4.53 9.89
N LEU A 79 6.55 4.66 11.01
CA LEU A 79 5.09 4.75 11.03
C LEU A 79 4.56 6.07 10.43
N GLU A 80 5.36 7.14 10.39
CA GLU A 80 4.98 8.36 9.66
C GLU A 80 4.84 8.07 8.18
N VAL A 81 5.80 7.35 7.59
CA VAL A 81 5.72 7.00 6.16
C VAL A 81 4.58 6.02 5.89
N VAL A 82 4.29 5.11 6.81
CA VAL A 82 3.11 4.23 6.68
C VAL A 82 1.83 5.07 6.66
N TRP A 83 1.67 5.97 7.63
CA TRP A 83 0.51 6.85 7.72
C TRP A 83 0.34 7.72 6.46
N ASP A 84 1.41 8.39 6.04
CA ASP A 84 1.38 9.26 4.86
C ASP A 84 1.09 8.47 3.58
N THR A 85 1.60 7.24 3.48
CA THR A 85 1.28 6.34 2.35
C THR A 85 -0.21 6.03 2.30
N VAL A 86 -0.82 5.71 3.45
CA VAL A 86 -2.26 5.43 3.52
C VAL A 86 -3.08 6.66 3.21
N GLN A 87 -2.73 7.82 3.76
CA GLN A 87 -3.54 9.04 3.61
C GLN A 87 -3.41 9.70 2.24
N ALA A 88 -2.24 9.63 1.59
CA ALA A 88 -1.99 10.34 0.33
C ALA A 88 -1.85 9.41 -0.88
N ALA A 89 -1.12 8.31 -0.77
CA ALA A 89 -0.77 7.50 -1.93
C ALA A 89 -1.85 6.46 -2.29
N LEU A 90 -2.48 5.83 -1.29
CA LEU A 90 -3.51 4.82 -1.54
C LEU A 90 -4.79 5.39 -2.20
N PRO A 91 -5.30 6.58 -1.84
CA PRO A 91 -6.45 7.17 -2.53
C PRO A 91 -6.18 7.41 -4.02
N GLU A 92 -4.98 7.91 -4.37
CA GLU A 92 -4.59 8.09 -5.77
C GLU A 92 -4.41 6.76 -6.50
N LEU A 93 -3.87 5.74 -5.82
CA LEU A 93 -3.77 4.39 -6.36
C LEU A 93 -5.15 3.83 -6.73
N LEU A 94 -6.17 3.99 -5.88
CA LEU A 94 -7.52 3.48 -6.15
C LEU A 94 -8.19 4.14 -7.37
N LYS A 95 -7.80 5.37 -7.73
CA LYS A 95 -8.30 6.06 -8.94
C LYS A 95 -7.74 5.47 -10.24
N VAL A 96 -6.53 4.91 -10.19
CA VAL A 96 -5.84 4.38 -11.38
C VAL A 96 -5.96 2.87 -11.52
N LEU A 97 -6.30 2.17 -10.44
CA LEU A 97 -6.64 0.75 -10.52
C LEU A 97 -8.04 0.59 -11.13
N PRO A 98 -8.25 -0.46 -11.95
CA PRO A 98 -9.60 -0.77 -12.43
C PRO A 98 -10.53 -1.01 -11.25
N THR A 99 -11.74 -0.46 -11.32
CA THR A 99 -12.88 -0.93 -10.54
C THR A 99 -13.41 -2.19 -11.21
N ASP A 100 -13.67 -3.25 -10.46
CA ASP A 100 -14.48 -4.35 -11.00
C ASP A 100 -15.81 -3.73 -11.48
N GLN A 101 -16.00 -3.67 -12.80
CA GLN A 101 -17.31 -3.49 -13.37
C GLN A 101 -17.90 -4.89 -13.52
N THR A 102 -19.07 -5.06 -12.87
CA THR A 102 -20.09 -6.10 -13.04
C THR A 102 -19.88 -7.12 -14.14
#